data_AF-A0A952AHP5-F1
#
_entry.id   AF-A0A952AHP5-F1
#
_cell.length_a   1.000
_cell.length_b   1.000
_cell.length_c   1.000
_cell.angle_alpha   90.00
_cell.angle_beta   90.00
_cell.angle_gamma   90.00
#
_symmetry.space_group_name_H-M   'P 1'
#
loop_
_entity.id
_entity.type
_entity.pdbx_description
1 polymer ?
#
loop_
_entity_poly.entity_id
_entity_poly.type
_entity_poly.pdbx_seq_one_letter_code
_entity_poly.pdbx_strand_id
1 'polypeptide(L)' 'KVTDMAGKIVLQHKAAGGTEQMSIDKLTTGTYIVEIIDSKGNRTTEKLIKN' A
#
# COMPACT_ATOMS: atom_id res chain seq x y z
N LYS A 1 1.22 2.73 -2.66
CA LYS A 1 2.24 2.65 -1.59
C LYS A 1 1.59 2.15 -0.30
N VAL A 2 2.36 1.57 0.61
CA VAL A 2 1.91 1.13 1.94
C VAL A 2 2.71 1.90 2.98
N THR A 3 2.04 2.52 3.93
CA THR A 3 2.65 3.23 5.06
C THR A 3 2.30 2.55 6.38
N ASP A 4 3.24 2.56 7.33
CA ASP A 4 2.92 2.22 8.72
C ASP A 4 2.11 3.33 9.41
N MET A 5 1.70 3.09 10.66
CA MET A 5 0.94 4.06 11.44
C MET A 5 1.74 5.32 11.82
N ALA A 6 3.07 5.31 11.67
CA ALA A 6 3.91 6.49 11.85
C ALA A 6 4.07 7.31 10.54
N GLY A 7 3.43 6.85 9.44
CA GLY A 7 3.49 7.51 8.14
C GLY A 7 4.73 7.15 7.31
N LYS A 8 5.58 6.23 7.78
CA LYS A 8 6.75 5.77 7.02
C LYS A 8 6.30 4.87 5.87
N ILE A 9 6.78 5.14 4.66
CA ILE A 9 6.56 4.25 3.51
C ILE A 9 7.37 2.98 3.72
N VAL A 10 6.66 1.86 3.84
CA VAL A 10 7.26 0.53 4.05
C VAL A 10 7.25 -0.31 2.78
N LEU A 11 6.38 0.03 1.82
CA LEU A 11 6.32 -0.65 0.53
C LEU A 11 5.85 0.32 -0.56
N GLN A 12 6.50 0.28 -1.72
CA GLN A 12 6.11 1.06 -2.88
C GLN A 12 6.13 0.19 -4.13
N HIS A 13 5.06 0.26 -4.90
CA HIS A 13 4.88 -0.44 -6.16
C HIS A 13 4.31 0.53 -7.19
N LYS A 14 4.77 0.41 -8.44
CA LYS A 14 4.25 1.19 -9.57
C LYS A 14 3.48 0.23 -10.48
N ALA A 15 2.16 0.37 -10.49
CA ALA A 15 1.31 -0.41 -11.38
C ALA A 15 1.41 0.14 -12.82
N ALA A 16 1.40 -0.77 -13.79
CA ALA A 16 1.25 -0.51 -15.21
C ALA A 16 -0.22 -0.52 -15.66
N GLY A 17 -1.13 -1.05 -14.82
CA GLY A 17 -2.58 -1.03 -15.03
C GLY A 17 -3.19 -2.44 -14.97
N GLY A 18 -4.52 -2.51 -15.06
CA GLY A 18 -5.24 -3.78 -14.89
C GLY A 18 -5.16 -4.30 -13.46
N THR A 19 -5.16 -5.63 -13.31
CA THR A 19 -5.03 -6.30 -12.01
C THR A 19 -3.59 -6.71 -11.77
N GLU A 20 -3.01 -6.23 -10.68
CA GLU A 20 -1.66 -6.59 -10.24
C GLU A 20 -1.66 -7.08 -8.81
N GLN A 21 -0.74 -7.98 -8.48
CA GLN A 21 -0.54 -8.51 -7.14
C GLN A 21 0.74 -7.94 -6.54
N MET A 22 0.71 -7.67 -5.24
CA MET A 22 1.81 -7.09 -4.49
C MET A 22 1.98 -7.90 -3.21
N SER A 23 3.13 -8.58 -3.04
CA SER A 23 3.41 -9.34 -1.82
C SER A 23 3.63 -8.39 -0.65
N ILE A 24 3.08 -8.77 0.52
CA ILE A 24 3.22 -8.06 1.80
C ILE A 24 3.99 -8.88 2.83
N ASP A 25 4.66 -9.96 2.42
CA ASP A 25 5.23 -10.96 3.34
C ASP A 25 6.37 -10.40 4.20
N LYS A 26 7.03 -9.34 3.72
CA LYS A 26 8.10 -8.64 4.44
C LYS A 26 7.58 -7.64 5.48
N LEU A 27 6.26 -7.42 5.55
CA LEU A 27 5.68 -6.59 6.59
C LEU A 27 5.60 -7.39 7.89
N THR A 28 6.07 -6.76 8.97
CA THR A 28 5.83 -7.25 10.33
C THR A 28 4.34 -7.23 10.67
N THR A 29 3.92 -8.00 11.67
CA THR A 29 2.56 -7.90 12.22
C THR A 29 2.26 -6.46 12.63
N GLY A 30 1.09 -5.96 12.23
CA GLY A 30 0.73 -4.55 12.47
C GLY A 30 -0.41 -4.04 11.61
N THR A 31 -0.75 -2.77 11.82
CA THR A 31 -1.72 -2.02 11.01
C THR A 31 -0.99 -1.09 10.05
N TYR A 32 -1.47 -1.03 8.81
CA TYR A 32 -0.91 -0.22 7.73
C TYR A 32 -2.02 0.50 6.98
N ILE A 33 -1.64 1.57 6.27
CA ILE A 33 -2.49 2.26 5.30
C ILE A 33 -1.95 1.98 3.90
N VAL A 34 -2.79 1.45 3.03
CA VAL A 34 -2.52 1.30 1.60
C VAL A 34 -3.09 2.53 0.90
N GLU A 35 -2.26 3.27 0.18
CA GLU A 35 -2.68 4.38 -0.67
C GLU A 35 -2.41 4.04 -2.13
N ILE A 36 -3.47 4.09 -2.94
CA ILE A 36 -3.42 3.92 -4.40
C ILE A 36 -3.64 5.30 -5.02
N ILE A 37 -2.73 5.70 -5.90
CA ILE A 37 -2.81 6.96 -6.63
C ILE A 37 -2.78 6.63 -8.11
N ASP A 38 -3.80 7.06 -8.86
CA ASP A 38 -3.82 6.89 -10.31
C ASP A 38 -2.96 7.97 -11.02
N SER A 39 -2.83 7.86 -12.34
CA SER A 39 -2.06 8.83 -13.14
C SER A 39 -2.65 10.23 -13.18
N LYS A 40 -3.92 10.39 -12.79
CA LYS A 40 -4.62 11.69 -12.69
C LYS A 40 -4.52 12.29 -11.30
N GLY A 41 -3.92 11.59 -10.34
CA GLY A 41 -3.76 12.02 -8.96
C GLY A 41 -4.95 11.68 -8.04
N ASN A 42 -5.93 10.91 -8.50
CA ASN A 42 -7.02 10.44 -7.65
C ASN A 42 -6.49 9.44 -6.63
N ARG A 43 -7.00 9.52 -5.39
CA ARG A 43 -6.50 8.73 -4.27
C ARG A 43 -7.58 7.82 -3.70
N THR A 44 -7.20 6.59 -3.40
CA THR A 44 -7.98 5.64 -2.60
C THR A 44 -7.11 5.12 -1.48
N THR A 45 -7.66 5.03 -0.27
CA THR A 45 -6.94 4.55 0.91
C THR A 45 -7.68 3.39 1.56
N GLU A 46 -6.95 2.35 1.92
CA GLU A 46 -7.48 1.16 2.58
C GLU A 46 -6.66 0.80 3.82
N LYS A 47 -7.33 0.26 4.84
CA LYS A 47 -6.66 -0.27 6.03
C LYS A 47 -6.22 -1.71 5.77
N LEU A 48 -4.93 -1.99 5.97
CA LEU A 48 -4.38 -3.34 5.93
C LEU A 48 -4.01 -3.79 7.36
N ILE A 49 -4.48 -4.96 7.75
CA ILE A 49 -4.09 -5.62 9.01
C ILE A 49 -3.23 -6.83 8.64
N LYS A 50 -1.95 -6.80 9.00
CA LYS A 50 -1.05 -7.93 8.87
C LYS A 50 -1.02 -8.67 10.20
N ASN A 51 -1.48 -9.92 10.20
CA ASN A 51 -1.38 -10.85 11.32
C ASN A 51 -0.01 -11.54 11.32
#